data_AF-A0A355GD10-F1
#
_entry.id   AF-A0A355GD10-F1
#
_cell.length_a   1.000
_cell.length_b   1.000
_cell.length_c   1.000
_cell.angle_alpha   90.00
_cell.angle_beta   90.00
_cell.angle_gamma   90.00
#
_symmetry.space_group_name_H-M   'P 1'
#
loop_
_entity.id
_entity.type
_entity.pdbx_description
1 polymer ?
#
loop_
_entity_poly.entity_id
_entity_poly.type
_entity_poly.pdbx_seq_one_letter_code
_entity_poly.pdbx_strand_id
1 'polypeptide(L)'
;KTAIAGEFQLSRRSVERYITRARSEMLNEVEQSLEHHRADSLYFYRSVIDSPKATERDRLRARERIDRLLGLDTKAVPRKKAWLRKLTPEVIRNMSREELESTRQRVIREREQSQGEYY
;
A
#
# COMPACT_ATOMS: atom_id res chain seq x y z
N LYS A 1 20.64 8.05 -9.04
CA LYS A 1 21.52 8.31 -7.87
C LYS A 1 23.00 8.26 -8.25
N THR A 2 23.44 7.19 -8.94
CA THR A 2 24.83 7.03 -9.43
C THR A 2 25.27 8.05 -10.46
N ALA A 3 24.42 8.35 -11.46
CA ALA A 3 24.72 9.36 -12.47
C ALA A 3 24.93 10.76 -11.87
N ILE A 4 23.98 11.21 -11.04
CA ILE A 4 24.05 12.50 -10.32
C ILE A 4 25.26 12.58 -9.39
N ALA A 5 25.61 11.48 -8.70
CA ALA A 5 26.79 11.45 -7.82
C ALA A 5 28.10 11.66 -8.61
N GLY A 6 28.22 11.08 -9.80
CA GLY A 6 29.39 11.24 -10.66
C GLY A 6 29.48 12.63 -11.29
N GLU A 7 28.35 13.17 -11.73
CA GLU A 7 28.26 14.49 -12.36
C GLU A 7 28.60 15.64 -11.40
N PHE A 8 28.11 15.57 -10.16
CA PHE A 8 28.30 16.62 -9.14
C PHE A 8 29.42 16.31 -8.15
N GLN A 9 30.19 15.23 -8.36
CA GLN A 9 31.28 14.80 -7.47
C GLN A 9 30.85 14.63 -6.00
N LEU A 10 29.59 14.23 -5.78
CA LEU A 10 29.00 14.05 -4.46
C LEU A 10 28.98 12.57 -4.06
N SER A 11 29.12 12.31 -2.77
CA SER A 11 28.90 10.95 -2.25
C SER A 11 27.44 10.53 -2.48
N ARG A 12 27.20 9.23 -2.74
CA ARG A 12 25.83 8.70 -2.90
C ARG A 12 24.93 9.01 -1.70
N ARG A 13 25.48 8.96 -0.48
CA ARG A 13 24.77 9.31 0.76
C ARG A 13 24.36 10.79 0.78
N SER A 14 25.23 11.69 0.30
CA SER A 14 24.91 13.11 0.16
C SER A 14 23.76 13.32 -0.82
N VAL A 15 23.83 12.69 -2.00
CA VAL A 15 22.76 12.76 -3.01
C VAL A 15 21.43 12.25 -2.45
N GLU A 16 21.44 11.15 -1.71
CA GLU A 16 20.23 10.63 -1.05
C GLU A 16 19.66 11.60 -0.01
N ARG A 17 20.52 12.18 0.84
CA ARG A 17 20.10 13.17 1.84
C ARG A 17 19.47 14.38 1.18
N TYR A 18 20.10 14.92 0.12
CA TYR A 18 19.59 16.08 -0.62
C TYR A 18 18.26 15.77 -1.30
N ILE A 19 18.13 14.64 -2.00
CA ILE A 19 16.87 14.26 -2.65
C ILE A 19 15.75 14.07 -1.62
N THR A 20 16.06 13.45 -0.47
CA THR A 20 15.06 13.22 0.58
C THR A 20 14.60 14.54 1.18
N ARG A 21 15.54 15.46 1.47
CA ARG A 21 15.24 16.80 1.96
C ARG A 21 14.43 17.62 0.94
N ALA A 22 14.83 17.63 -0.31
CA ALA A 22 14.11 18.33 -1.37
C ALA A 22 12.67 17.79 -1.52
N ARG A 23 12.48 16.47 -1.44
CA ARG A 23 11.13 15.88 -1.46
C ARG A 23 10.29 16.31 -0.27
N SER A 24 10.85 16.36 0.94
CA SER A 24 10.11 16.84 2.10
C SER A 24 9.79 18.33 1.99
N GLU A 25 10.70 19.15 1.48
CA GLU A 25 10.46 20.58 1.27
C GLU A 25 9.37 20.80 0.20
N MET A 26 9.45 20.10 -0.93
CA MET A 26 8.41 20.11 -1.96
C MET A 26 7.04 19.65 -1.42
N LEU A 27 7.01 18.62 -0.57
CA LEU A 27 5.76 18.17 0.05
C LEU A 27 5.22 19.19 1.07
N ASN A 28 6.09 19.93 1.75
CA ASN A 28 5.68 20.98 2.69
C ASN A 28 5.20 22.25 1.97
N GLU A 29 5.77 22.56 0.81
CA GLU A 29 5.34 23.68 -0.03
C GLU A 29 4.01 23.40 -0.74
N VAL A 30 3.73 22.13 -1.03
CA VAL A 30 2.44 21.71 -1.56
C VAL A 30 1.45 21.68 -0.41
N GLU A 31 0.71 22.77 -0.23
CA GLU A 31 -0.36 22.91 0.80
C GLU A 31 -1.54 21.94 0.61
N GLN A 32 -1.50 21.09 -0.41
CA GLN A 32 -2.58 20.19 -0.77
C GLN A 32 -2.47 18.87 -0.01
N SER A 33 -3.59 18.43 0.55
CA SER A 33 -3.64 17.11 1.20
C SER A 33 -3.50 15.98 0.17
N LEU A 34 -3.11 14.80 0.64
CA LEU A 34 -3.08 13.59 -0.19
C LEU A 34 -4.45 13.32 -0.84
N GLU A 35 -5.54 13.63 -0.13
CA GLU A 35 -6.91 13.48 -0.65
C GLU A 35 -7.18 14.43 -1.81
N HIS A 36 -6.66 15.65 -1.76
CA HIS A 36 -6.76 16.60 -2.86
C HIS A 36 -6.05 16.07 -4.11
N HIS A 37 -4.81 15.58 -3.96
CA HIS A 37 -4.09 14.95 -5.07
C HIS A 37 -4.79 13.71 -5.64
N ARG A 38 -5.47 12.94 -4.79
CA ARG A 38 -6.30 11.82 -5.25
C ARG A 38 -7.51 12.32 -6.04
N ALA A 39 -8.19 13.36 -5.56
CA ALA A 39 -9.33 13.96 -6.26
C ALA A 39 -8.92 14.50 -7.64
N ASP A 40 -7.80 15.22 -7.72
CA ASP A 40 -7.27 15.75 -8.98
C ASP A 40 -6.92 14.64 -9.97
N SER A 41 -6.26 13.59 -9.48
CA SER A 41 -5.92 12.41 -10.28
C SER A 41 -7.17 11.72 -10.82
N LEU A 42 -8.20 11.55 -9.97
CA LEU A 42 -9.47 10.96 -10.37
C LEU A 42 -10.16 11.80 -11.45
N TYR A 43 -10.20 13.12 -11.25
CA TYR A 43 -10.80 14.06 -12.20
C TYR A 43 -10.10 14.00 -13.57
N PHE A 44 -8.76 14.02 -13.57
CA PHE A 44 -7.98 13.90 -14.79
C PHE A 44 -8.28 12.59 -15.54
N TYR A 45 -8.21 11.44 -14.87
CA TYR A 45 -8.46 10.15 -15.53
C TYR A 45 -9.90 10.01 -16.03
N ARG A 46 -10.88 10.60 -15.34
CA ARG A 46 -12.26 10.72 -15.85
C ARG A 46 -12.31 11.54 -17.14
N SER A 47 -11.66 12.70 -17.19
CA SER A 47 -11.63 13.51 -18.41
C SER A 47 -11.00 12.79 -19.61
N VAL A 48 -10.03 11.89 -19.37
CA VAL A 48 -9.44 11.05 -20.43
C VAL A 48 -10.43 10.01 -20.93
N ILE A 49 -11.22 9.41 -20.04
CA ILE A 49 -12.27 8.43 -20.40
C ILE A 49 -13.37 9.09 -21.23
N ASP A 50 -13.82 10.27 -20.79
CA ASP A 50 -14.93 11.00 -21.41
C ASP A 50 -14.53 11.70 -22.72
N SER A 51 -13.23 11.85 -22.97
CA SER A 51 -12.73 12.49 -24.18
C SER A 51 -13.03 11.65 -25.44
N PRO A 52 -13.71 12.21 -26.45
CA PRO A 52 -13.95 11.52 -27.72
C PRO A 52 -12.65 11.30 -28.51
N LYS A 53 -11.60 12.09 -28.23
CA LYS A 53 -10.28 12.00 -28.88
C LYS A 53 -9.36 10.96 -28.25
N ALA A 54 -9.69 10.44 -27.07
CA ALA A 54 -8.86 9.44 -26.42
C ALA A 54 -8.93 8.11 -27.16
N THR A 55 -7.76 7.48 -27.35
CA THR A 55 -7.71 6.13 -27.90
C THR A 55 -8.30 5.14 -26.91
N GLU A 56 -8.78 4.00 -27.39
CA GLU A 56 -9.29 2.94 -26.51
C GLU A 56 -8.24 2.47 -25.49
N ARG A 57 -6.96 2.43 -25.89
CA ARG A 57 -5.83 2.13 -25.02
C ARG A 57 -5.67 3.14 -23.89
N ASP A 58 -5.85 4.42 -24.17
CA ASP A 58 -5.75 5.48 -23.16
C ASP A 58 -6.90 5.40 -22.17
N ARG A 59 -8.12 5.12 -22.64
CA ARG A 59 -9.28 4.90 -21.79
C ARG A 59 -9.10 3.69 -20.88
N LEU A 60 -8.57 2.59 -21.40
CA LEU A 60 -8.26 1.39 -20.60
C LEU A 60 -7.23 1.70 -19.51
N ARG A 61 -6.12 2.36 -19.87
CA ARG A 61 -5.11 2.78 -18.89
C ARG A 61 -5.66 3.74 -17.84
N ALA A 62 -6.52 4.68 -18.23
CA ALA A 62 -7.16 5.59 -17.29
C ALA A 62 -8.04 4.83 -16.28
N ARG A 63 -8.81 3.83 -16.74
CA ARG A 63 -9.59 2.95 -15.85
C ARG A 63 -8.71 2.16 -14.89
N GLU A 64 -7.66 1.50 -15.38
CA GLU A 64 -6.70 0.79 -14.51
C GLU A 64 -6.08 1.71 -13.44
N ARG A 65 -5.82 2.98 -13.79
CA ARG A 65 -5.27 3.96 -12.84
C ARG A 65 -6.29 4.36 -11.79
N ILE A 66 -7.56 4.52 -12.16
CA ILE A 66 -8.66 4.74 -11.21
C ILE A 66 -8.79 3.53 -10.28
N ASP A 67 -8.73 2.31 -10.80
CA ASP A 67 -8.81 1.09 -9.97
C ASP A 67 -7.67 1.02 -8.96
N ARG A 68 -6.45 1.39 -9.36
CA ARG A 68 -5.30 1.49 -8.44
C ARG A 68 -5.46 2.61 -7.42
N LEU A 69 -5.99 3.76 -7.82
CA LEU A 69 -6.24 4.90 -6.94
C LEU A 69 -7.25 4.54 -5.84
N LEU A 70 -8.25 3.74 -6.19
CA LEU A 70 -9.30 3.24 -5.30
C LEU A 70 -8.92 1.92 -4.58
N GLY A 71 -7.78 1.32 -4.91
CA GLY A 71 -7.30 0.07 -4.32
C GLY A 71 -8.03 -1.19 -4.80
N LEU A 72 -8.84 -1.09 -5.86
CA LEU A 72 -9.62 -2.21 -6.44
C LEU A 72 -8.74 -3.24 -7.16
N ASP A 73 -7.56 -2.83 -7.65
CA ASP A 73 -6.57 -3.70 -8.32
C ASP A 73 -5.75 -4.57 -7.33
N THR A 74 -5.95 -4.38 -6.02
CA THR A 74 -5.22 -5.18 -5.03
C THR A 74 -5.95 -6.50 -4.80
N LYS A 75 -5.31 -7.62 -5.15
CA LYS A 75 -5.74 -8.94 -4.64
C LYS A 75 -5.84 -8.82 -3.13
N ALA A 76 -7.00 -9.12 -2.55
CA ALA A 76 -7.19 -9.13 -1.11
C ALA A 76 -6.16 -10.11 -0.51
N VAL A 77 -5.03 -9.58 -0.04
CA VAL A 77 -4.09 -10.39 0.73
C VAL A 77 -4.81 -10.60 2.06
N PRO A 78 -5.18 -11.83 2.43
CA PRO A 78 -5.76 -12.05 3.73
C PRO A 78 -4.69 -11.60 4.73
N ARG A 79 -5.01 -10.58 5.55
CA ARG A 79 -4.17 -10.10 6.65
C ARG A 79 -4.12 -11.16 7.75
N LYS A 80 -3.70 -12.39 7.41
CA LYS A 80 -3.37 -13.40 8.41
C LYS A 80 -2.13 -12.90 9.14
N LYS A 81 -2.28 -12.63 10.43
CA LYS A 81 -1.18 -12.24 11.32
C LYS A 81 -0.04 -13.27 11.21
N ALA A 82 1.20 -12.81 11.33
CA ALA A 82 2.40 -13.62 11.11
C ALA A 82 2.45 -14.90 11.96
N TRP A 83 1.84 -14.89 13.16
CA TRP A 83 1.80 -16.06 14.04
C TRP A 83 0.81 -17.14 13.57
N LEU A 84 -0.32 -16.76 12.95
CA LEU A 84 -1.28 -17.72 12.35
C LEU A 84 -0.65 -18.46 11.16
N ARG A 85 0.31 -17.85 10.46
CA ARG A 85 1.06 -18.50 9.38
C ARG A 85 1.99 -19.61 9.87
N LYS A 86 2.36 -19.57 11.15
CA LYS A 86 3.22 -20.58 11.80
C LYS A 86 2.44 -21.75 12.39
N LEU A 87 1.10 -21.65 12.47
CA LEU A 87 0.23 -22.75 12.89
C LEU A 87 0.02 -23.72 11.71
N THR A 88 0.90 -24.70 11.57
CA THR A 88 0.72 -25.80 10.62
C THR A 88 -0.02 -26.97 11.28
N PRO A 89 -0.65 -27.87 10.51
CA PRO A 89 -1.28 -29.07 11.05
C PRO A 89 -0.33 -29.97 11.85
N GLU A 90 0.97 -29.93 11.56
CA GLU A 90 2.01 -30.65 12.30
C GLU A 90 2.30 -30.00 13.65
N VAL A 91 2.41 -28.67 13.68
CA VAL A 91 2.58 -27.92 14.93
C VAL A 91 1.40 -28.18 15.85
N ILE A 92 0.16 -28.06 15.36
CA ILE A 92 -1.05 -28.31 16.16
C ILE A 92 -1.09 -29.73 16.72
N ARG A 93 -0.67 -30.74 15.94
CA ARG A 93 -0.64 -32.14 16.41
C ARG A 93 0.40 -32.40 17.51
N ASN A 94 1.48 -31.62 17.53
CA ASN A 94 2.56 -31.75 18.49
C ASN A 94 2.41 -30.86 19.74
N MET A 95 1.34 -30.07 19.82
CA MET A 95 1.07 -29.20 20.96
C MET A 95 0.53 -29.99 22.15
N SER A 96 0.90 -29.56 23.34
CA SER A 96 0.26 -30.07 24.56
C SER A 96 -1.21 -29.61 24.62
N ARG A 97 -2.03 -30.28 25.45
CA ARG A 97 -3.45 -29.91 25.61
C ARG A 97 -3.62 -28.45 26.09
N GLU A 98 -2.74 -27.99 26.97
CA GLU A 98 -2.74 -26.63 27.50
C GLU A 98 -2.33 -25.60 26.44
N GLU A 99 -1.36 -25.94 25.59
CA GLU A 99 -0.93 -25.12 24.45
C GLU A 99 -2.03 -25.02 23.37
N LEU A 100 -2.78 -26.10 23.16
CA LEU A 100 -3.92 -26.13 22.26
C LEU A 100 -5.06 -25.25 22.74
N GLU A 101 -5.39 -25.29 24.03
CA GLU A 101 -6.45 -24.46 24.61
C GLU A 101 -6.08 -22.98 24.57
N SER A 102 -4.86 -22.62 24.94
CA SER A 102 -4.38 -21.24 24.91
C SER A 102 -4.32 -20.67 23.48
N THR A 103 -3.84 -21.46 22.51
CA THR A 103 -3.88 -21.04 21.09
C THR A 103 -5.30 -20.90 20.57
N ARG A 104 -6.21 -21.82 20.92
CA ARG A 104 -7.63 -21.74 20.56
C ARG A 104 -8.28 -20.46 21.11
N GLN A 105 -8.08 -20.16 22.39
CA GLN A 105 -8.60 -18.92 23.01
C GLN A 105 -8.04 -17.67 22.34
N ARG A 106 -6.75 -17.68 21.97
CA ARG A 106 -6.11 -16.57 21.25
C ARG A 106 -6.72 -16.36 19.86
N VAL A 107 -7.01 -17.42 19.11
CA VAL A 107 -7.68 -17.32 17.79
C VAL A 107 -9.09 -16.76 17.93
N ILE A 108 -9.85 -17.21 18.94
CA ILE A 108 -11.22 -16.73 19.18
C ILE A 108 -11.22 -15.23 19.51
N ARG A 109 -10.38 -14.81 20.46
CA ARG A 109 -10.26 -13.40 20.85
C ARG A 109 -9.87 -12.50 19.67
N GLU A 110 -8.95 -12.97 18.82
CA GLU A 110 -8.57 -12.20 17.63
C GLU A 110 -9.70 -12.09 16.60
N ARG A 111 -10.51 -13.15 16.43
CA ARG A 111 -11.68 -13.12 15.56
C ARG A 111 -12.70 -12.08 16.04
N GLU A 112 -12.95 -12.01 17.34
CA GLU A 112 -13.86 -11.03 17.95
C GLU A 112 -13.34 -9.59 17.75
N GLN A 113 -12.04 -9.36 17.95
CA GLN A 113 -11.43 -8.04 17.73
C GLN A 113 -11.51 -7.59 16.26
N SER A 114 -11.24 -8.49 15.30
CA SER A 114 -11.30 -8.14 13.88
C SER A 114 -12.72 -7.91 13.35
N GLN A 115 -13.76 -8.39 14.03
CA GLN A 115 -15.16 -8.07 13.67
C GLN A 115 -15.64 -6.73 14.24
N GLY A 116 -14.98 -6.20 15.28
CA GLY A 116 -15.30 -4.89 15.87
C GLY A 116 -14.72 -3.68 15.12
N GLU A 117 -13.69 -3.84 14.29
CA GLU A 117 -13.05 -2.75 13.53
C GLU A 117 -13.84 -2.31 12.27
N TYR A 118 -15.03 -2.87 12.04
CA TYR A 118 -15.90 -2.57 10.89
C TYR A 118 -17.19 -1.82 11.25
N TYR A 119 -17.21 -1.13 12.39
CA TYR A 119 -18.30 -0.22 12.80
C TYR A 119 -17.77 1.17 13.14
#